data_AF-A0A7X4IQP4-F1
#
_entry.id   AF-A0A7X4IQP4-F1
#
_cell.length_a   1.000
_cell.length_b   1.000
_cell.length_c   1.000
_cell.angle_alpha   90.00
_cell.angle_beta   90.00
_cell.angle_gamma   90.00
#
_symmetry.space_group_name_H-M   'P 1'
#
loop_
_entity.id
_entity.type
_entity.pdbx_description
1 polymer ?
#
loop_
_entity_poly.entity_id
_entity_poly.type
_entity_poly.pdbx_seq_one_letter_code
_entity_poly.pdbx_strand_id
1 'polypeptide(L)'
;MIRSLVRVSRIAQAGRPQLRRRGSHDILLVMGCAMLFAACTAAPDQERPSGPPWEIPVMVVRYLPTSDGVVVDRSVTGDWGESVTYTRRKTDSLTAALIAALEDGSRYRAYIDSAAPPSLRYHIVHTEERLEPLPTFDKPGHDVPMTDYGALAAAHDFAGRVEDEGVNEVWIWGYHGGVIDLWESNMAGPWGDVSNSDRDTLDLPVTSRTYTVYHYNYQRGLTEAIENHMHQLEAVINAADGRDSTPDDAWSDLLFWGKFVGSDISHRIASPRCGWSHFPPNAERDYDWANRRFVETDCEDWRPDGMGATQRINCERWGCTGLGWFRYWSQNIPGAGHVLSYKGRPLTNWWRLIGDYDGAIREEYGLVER
;
A
#
# COMPACT_ATOMS: atom_id res chain seq x y z
N MET A 1 -7.64 -10.98 20.38
CA MET A 1 -8.38 -9.72 20.65
C MET A 1 -7.48 -8.58 20.24
N ILE A 2 -7.50 -8.21 18.96
CA ILE A 2 -6.79 -7.04 18.46
C ILE A 2 -7.62 -5.83 18.92
N ARG A 3 -7.12 -5.11 19.93
CA ARG A 3 -7.47 -3.70 20.11
C ARG A 3 -6.45 -2.92 19.30
N SER A 4 -6.63 -2.90 17.97
CA SER A 4 -5.98 -1.88 17.16
C SER A 4 -6.72 -0.59 17.49
N LEU A 5 -6.14 0.20 18.38
CA LEU A 5 -6.54 1.58 18.59
C LEU A 5 -6.05 2.36 17.37
N VAL A 6 -6.76 2.24 16.25
CA VAL A 6 -6.80 3.33 15.28
C VAL A 6 -7.58 4.44 15.96
N ARG A 7 -6.89 5.19 16.81
CA ARG A 7 -7.32 6.54 17.17
C ARG A 7 -7.21 7.31 15.87
N VAL A 8 -8.36 7.57 15.26
CA VAL A 8 -8.51 8.66 14.29
C VAL A 8 -8.06 9.93 15.00
N SER A 9 -6.78 10.26 14.86
CA SER A 9 -6.22 11.51 15.35
C SER A 9 -6.82 12.62 14.50
N ARG A 10 -7.86 13.26 15.06
CA ARG A 10 -8.27 14.61 14.65
C ARG A 10 -7.09 15.55 14.90
N ILE A 11 -6.23 15.72 13.90
CA ILE A 11 -5.29 16.82 13.89
C ILE A 11 -6.06 18.05 13.40
N ALA A 12 -6.38 18.91 14.36
CA ALA A 12 -6.91 20.22 14.11
C ALA A 12 -5.95 21.01 13.20
N GLN A 13 -6.49 21.55 12.10
CA GLN A 13 -5.82 22.53 11.25
C GLN A 13 -5.42 23.75 12.10
N ALA A 14 -4.11 23.90 12.36
CA ALA A 14 -3.56 25.14 12.88
C ALA A 14 -3.33 26.12 11.71
N GLY A 15 -3.94 27.30 11.82
CA GLY A 15 -3.99 28.33 10.78
C GLY A 15 -2.63 28.88 10.36
N ARG A 16 -2.55 29.26 9.08
CA ARG A 16 -1.43 29.96 8.44
C ARG A 16 -1.12 31.29 9.15
N PRO A 17 0.15 31.60 9.49
CA PRO A 17 0.54 32.95 9.84
C PRO A 17 0.76 33.81 8.57
N GLN A 18 0.12 34.98 8.56
CA GLN A 18 0.31 36.03 7.55
C GLN A 18 1.73 36.62 7.62
N LEU A 19 2.45 36.62 6.49
CA LEU A 19 3.69 37.38 6.33
C LEU A 19 3.41 38.90 6.39
N ARG A 20 3.90 39.57 7.44
CA ARG A 20 4.12 41.01 7.44
C ARG A 20 5.55 41.33 7.00
N ARG A 21 5.68 42.08 5.91
CA ARG A 21 6.91 42.74 5.47
C ARG A 21 7.43 43.71 6.55
N ARG A 22 8.71 43.59 6.91
CA ARG A 22 9.56 44.73 7.31
C ARG A 22 10.98 44.45 6.85
N GLY A 23 11.50 45.37 6.05
CA GLY A 23 12.90 45.36 5.63
C GLY A 23 13.80 45.89 6.74
N SER A 24 15.05 45.45 6.72
CA SER A 24 16.23 46.22 7.12
C SER A 24 17.44 45.54 6.51
N HIS A 25 18.31 46.37 5.95
CA HIS A 25 19.58 46.01 5.34
C HIS A 25 20.53 45.43 6.39
N ASP A 26 21.24 44.35 6.06
CA ASP A 26 22.61 44.16 6.53
C ASP A 26 23.40 43.30 5.54
N ILE A 27 24.56 43.83 5.18
CA ILE A 27 25.54 43.27 4.26
C ILE A 27 26.43 42.32 5.07
N LEU A 28 26.49 41.03 4.70
CA LEU A 28 27.58 40.17 5.17
C LEU A 28 28.06 39.21 4.08
N LEU A 29 29.36 39.35 3.81
CA LEU A 29 30.28 38.58 3.00
C LEU A 29 29.93 37.08 2.83
N VAL A 30 29.72 36.63 1.58
CA VAL A 30 29.67 35.20 1.23
C VAL A 30 31.05 34.76 0.78
N MET A 31 31.73 33.94 1.59
CA MET A 31 32.83 33.10 1.13
C MET A 31 32.25 31.94 0.32
N GLY A 32 32.62 31.86 -0.96
CA GLY A 32 32.19 30.79 -1.86
C GLY A 32 32.89 29.48 -1.54
N CYS A 33 32.12 28.50 -1.06
CA CYS A 33 32.45 27.08 -1.18
C CYS A 33 31.83 26.57 -2.48
N ALA A 34 32.65 26.33 -3.50
CA ALA A 34 32.20 25.66 -4.71
C ALA A 34 31.96 24.18 -4.40
N MET A 35 30.70 23.79 -4.22
CA MET A 35 30.31 22.38 -4.27
C MET A 35 30.35 21.95 -5.74
N LEU A 36 31.23 21.01 -6.07
CA LEU A 36 31.16 20.25 -7.31
C LEU A 36 29.89 19.40 -7.27
N PHE A 37 28.84 19.84 -7.97
CA PHE A 37 27.76 18.97 -8.37
C PHE A 37 28.31 17.99 -9.42
N ALA A 38 28.62 16.77 -9.00
CA ALA A 38 28.72 15.67 -9.94
C ALA A 38 27.33 15.48 -10.54
N ALA A 39 27.17 15.87 -11.80
CA ALA A 39 26.00 15.51 -12.57
C ALA A 39 26.02 13.99 -12.76
N CYS A 40 25.30 13.25 -11.91
CA CYS A 40 24.90 11.89 -12.24
C CYS A 40 24.00 12.00 -13.47
N THR A 41 24.54 11.63 -14.63
CA THR A 41 23.73 11.38 -15.81
C THR A 41 22.89 10.16 -15.49
N ALA A 42 21.61 10.38 -15.17
CA ALA A 42 20.63 9.31 -15.04
C ALA A 42 20.72 8.40 -16.28
N ALA A 43 20.77 7.09 -16.04
CA ALA A 43 20.63 6.13 -17.13
C ALA A 43 19.32 6.45 -17.88
N PRO A 44 19.28 6.32 -19.23
CA PRO A 44 18.05 6.51 -19.96
C PRO A 44 16.99 5.56 -19.40
N ASP A 45 15.90 6.15 -18.91
CA ASP A 45 14.71 5.46 -18.40
C ASP A 45 14.31 4.44 -19.47
N GLN A 46 14.58 3.15 -19.22
CA GLN A 46 14.01 2.12 -20.06
C GLN A 46 12.51 2.18 -19.81
N GLU A 47 11.80 2.89 -20.70
CA GLU A 47 10.36 3.04 -20.66
C GLU A 47 9.75 1.66 -20.43
N ARG A 48 9.17 1.47 -19.23
CA ARG A 48 8.42 0.27 -18.91
C ARG A 48 7.29 0.15 -19.92
N PRO A 49 6.87 -1.08 -20.28
CA PRO A 49 5.69 -1.27 -21.11
C PRO A 49 4.53 -0.46 -20.54
N SER A 50 3.88 0.35 -21.38
CA SER A 50 2.77 1.22 -20.96
C SER A 50 1.47 0.48 -20.65
N GLY A 51 1.47 -0.86 -20.73
CA GLY A 51 0.28 -1.69 -20.56
C GLY A 51 0.52 -2.95 -19.71
N PRO A 52 -0.55 -3.54 -19.17
CA PRO A 52 -0.47 -4.70 -18.30
C PRO A 52 -0.02 -5.98 -19.06
N PRO A 53 0.58 -6.96 -18.36
CA PRO A 53 0.92 -6.91 -16.94
C PRO A 53 2.11 -5.98 -16.68
N TRP A 54 1.99 -5.11 -15.69
CA TRP A 54 3.13 -4.32 -15.21
C TRP A 54 4.02 -5.19 -14.34
N GLU A 55 5.30 -5.21 -14.67
CA GLU A 55 6.31 -5.93 -13.91
C GLU A 55 6.65 -5.15 -12.63
N ILE A 56 6.64 -5.85 -11.50
CA ILE A 56 6.95 -5.35 -10.15
C ILE A 56 8.21 -6.09 -9.66
N PRO A 57 9.41 -5.52 -9.85
CA PRO A 57 10.63 -6.02 -9.26
C PRO A 57 10.61 -5.80 -7.74
N VAL A 58 10.78 -6.89 -6.98
CA VAL A 58 10.69 -6.90 -5.52
C VAL A 58 12.04 -7.20 -4.89
N MET A 59 12.45 -6.39 -3.92
CA MET A 59 13.49 -6.74 -2.96
C MET A 59 12.85 -7.30 -1.69
N VAL A 60 13.32 -8.45 -1.22
CA VAL A 60 12.85 -9.03 0.06
C VAL A 60 13.95 -8.95 1.10
N VAL A 61 13.64 -8.39 2.26
CA VAL A 61 14.54 -8.32 3.42
C VAL A 61 13.88 -9.04 4.58
N ARG A 62 14.62 -9.86 5.34
CA ARG A 62 14.11 -10.47 6.57
C ARG A 62 15.04 -10.24 7.75
N TYR A 63 14.48 -9.88 8.90
CA TYR A 63 15.20 -9.67 10.16
C TYR A 63 14.82 -10.76 11.17
N LEU A 64 15.74 -11.68 11.44
CA LEU A 64 15.54 -12.85 12.31
C LEU A 64 16.48 -12.78 13.51
N PRO A 65 16.26 -11.86 14.47
CA PRO A 65 17.19 -11.60 15.57
C PRO A 65 17.51 -12.88 16.33
N THR A 66 18.78 -13.20 16.52
CA THR A 66 19.21 -14.40 17.24
C THR A 66 20.59 -14.18 17.88
N SER A 67 20.76 -14.67 19.10
CA SER A 67 22.05 -14.63 19.81
C SER A 67 22.90 -15.89 19.58
N ASP A 68 22.29 -16.99 19.15
CA ASP A 68 22.94 -18.29 18.95
C ASP A 68 22.94 -18.78 17.50
N GLY A 69 22.25 -18.09 16.59
CA GLY A 69 22.11 -18.46 15.18
C GLY A 69 21.09 -19.59 14.93
N VAL A 70 20.43 -20.11 15.96
CA VAL A 70 19.58 -21.30 15.91
C VAL A 70 18.13 -20.94 16.17
N VAL A 71 17.86 -20.12 17.18
CA VAL A 71 16.51 -19.75 17.63
C VAL A 71 16.34 -18.24 17.54
N VAL A 72 15.18 -17.80 17.04
CA VAL A 72 14.83 -16.37 17.06
C VAL A 72 14.64 -15.92 18.50
N ASP A 73 15.27 -14.81 18.86
CA ASP A 73 15.28 -14.30 20.22
C ASP A 73 13.91 -13.72 20.58
N ARG A 74 13.14 -14.51 21.33
CA ARG A 74 11.82 -14.11 21.81
C ARG A 74 11.84 -12.87 22.70
N SER A 75 12.95 -12.58 23.38
CA SER A 75 13.05 -11.36 24.19
C SER A 75 13.09 -10.09 23.34
N VAL A 76 13.53 -10.21 22.08
CA VAL A 76 13.54 -9.13 21.09
C VAL A 76 12.20 -9.03 20.36
N THR A 77 11.62 -10.17 19.97
CA THR A 77 10.39 -10.21 19.16
C THR A 77 9.10 -10.12 19.97
N GLY A 78 9.18 -10.37 21.28
CA GLY A 78 8.06 -10.41 22.23
C GLY A 78 7.42 -11.80 22.35
N ASP A 79 6.91 -12.34 21.25
CA ASP A 79 6.12 -13.58 21.26
C ASP A 79 6.59 -14.66 20.26
N TRP A 80 7.64 -14.41 19.47
CA TRP A 80 8.16 -15.37 18.50
C TRP A 80 9.54 -15.92 18.85
N GLY A 81 9.58 -17.20 19.25
CA GLY A 81 10.81 -17.91 19.64
C GLY A 81 11.06 -19.18 18.84
N GLU A 82 10.61 -19.23 17.58
CA GLU A 82 10.80 -20.39 16.72
C GLU A 82 12.24 -20.48 16.19
N SER A 83 12.63 -21.64 15.65
CA SER A 83 13.94 -21.76 15.01
C SER A 83 14.11 -20.80 13.83
N VAL A 84 15.32 -20.29 13.64
CA VAL A 84 15.69 -19.45 12.49
C VAL A 84 15.37 -20.19 11.18
N THR A 85 15.64 -21.51 11.12
CA THR A 85 15.33 -22.34 9.94
C THR A 85 13.83 -22.41 9.65
N TYR A 86 12.99 -22.59 10.67
CA TYR A 86 11.54 -22.58 10.50
C TYR A 86 11.04 -21.21 10.03
N THR A 87 11.51 -20.13 10.67
CA THR A 87 11.06 -18.77 10.35
C THR A 87 11.47 -18.36 8.93
N ARG A 88 12.67 -18.75 8.48
CA ARG A 88 13.11 -18.58 7.09
C ARG A 88 12.17 -19.30 6.11
N ARG A 89 11.92 -20.59 6.32
CA ARG A 89 10.98 -21.36 5.47
C ARG A 89 9.57 -20.77 5.46
N LYS A 90 9.10 -20.27 6.60
CA LYS A 90 7.80 -19.62 6.73
C LYS A 90 7.76 -18.34 5.88
N THR A 91 8.74 -17.45 6.02
CA THR A 91 8.79 -16.19 5.25
C THR A 91 8.95 -16.44 3.75
N ASP A 92 9.74 -17.44 3.34
CA ASP A 92 9.85 -17.83 1.93
C ASP A 92 8.50 -18.33 1.37
N SER A 93 7.81 -19.18 2.12
CA SER A 93 6.49 -19.71 1.74
C SER A 93 5.44 -18.62 1.66
N LEU A 94 5.44 -17.69 2.63
CA LEU A 94 4.52 -16.55 2.64
C LEU A 94 4.81 -15.58 1.50
N THR A 95 6.08 -15.32 1.18
CA THR A 95 6.47 -14.46 0.05
C THR A 95 5.96 -15.03 -1.28
N ALA A 96 6.17 -16.33 -1.52
CA ALA A 96 5.68 -16.98 -2.73
C ALA A 96 4.15 -16.97 -2.82
N ALA A 97 3.46 -17.21 -1.70
CA ALA A 97 2.01 -17.16 -1.64
C ALA A 97 1.45 -15.73 -1.81
N LEU A 98 2.16 -14.73 -1.30
CA LEU A 98 1.83 -13.31 -1.46
C LEU A 98 1.89 -12.89 -2.92
N ILE A 99 2.99 -13.20 -3.62
CA ILE A 99 3.13 -12.98 -5.07
C ILE A 99 1.94 -13.59 -5.81
N ALA A 100 1.65 -14.87 -5.59
CA ALA A 100 0.55 -15.55 -6.27
C ALA A 100 -0.82 -14.92 -5.98
N ALA A 101 -1.05 -14.48 -4.73
CA ALA A 101 -2.31 -13.86 -4.33
C ALA A 101 -2.49 -12.45 -4.92
N LEU A 102 -1.43 -11.64 -4.97
CA LEU A 102 -1.48 -10.28 -5.54
C LEU A 102 -1.67 -10.32 -7.06
N GLU A 103 -0.94 -11.21 -7.74
CA GLU A 103 -1.13 -11.42 -9.18
C GLU A 103 -2.56 -11.87 -9.47
N ASP A 104 -3.05 -12.87 -8.75
CA ASP A 104 -4.40 -13.40 -8.97
C ASP A 104 -5.51 -12.41 -8.57
N GLY A 105 -5.28 -11.61 -7.53
CA GLY A 105 -6.16 -10.50 -7.15
C GLY A 105 -6.28 -9.43 -8.24
N SER A 106 -5.20 -9.19 -9.00
CA SER A 106 -5.17 -8.18 -10.08
C SER A 106 -5.86 -8.61 -11.39
N ARG A 107 -6.46 -9.82 -11.41
CA ARG A 107 -7.16 -10.39 -12.57
C ARG A 107 -8.62 -9.99 -12.55
N TYR A 108 -9.01 -9.03 -13.40
CA TYR A 108 -10.37 -8.52 -13.41
C TYR A 108 -11.40 -9.62 -13.65
N ARG A 109 -12.32 -9.81 -12.70
CA ARG A 109 -13.42 -10.78 -12.70
C ARG A 109 -12.98 -12.23 -12.98
N ALA A 110 -11.82 -12.66 -12.47
CA ALA A 110 -11.32 -14.01 -12.74
C ALA A 110 -12.21 -15.16 -12.22
N TYR A 111 -13.11 -14.88 -11.27
CA TYR A 111 -14.15 -15.82 -10.83
C TYR A 111 -15.28 -16.00 -11.87
N ILE A 112 -15.38 -15.15 -12.88
CA ILE A 112 -16.25 -15.29 -14.06
C ILE A 112 -15.45 -15.84 -15.25
N ASP A 113 -14.30 -15.22 -15.55
CA ASP A 113 -13.40 -15.64 -16.61
C ASP A 113 -12.05 -16.09 -16.04
N SER A 114 -11.87 -17.41 -15.89
CA SER A 114 -10.63 -17.97 -15.36
C SER A 114 -9.43 -17.82 -16.30
N ALA A 115 -9.61 -17.28 -17.51
CA ALA A 115 -8.53 -16.90 -18.43
C ALA A 115 -8.15 -15.41 -18.35
N ALA A 116 -8.87 -14.60 -17.55
CA ALA A 116 -8.57 -13.18 -17.39
C ALA A 116 -7.10 -12.95 -17.01
N PRO A 117 -6.35 -12.09 -17.72
CA PRO A 117 -4.95 -11.86 -17.43
C PRO A 117 -4.78 -11.01 -16.15
N PRO A 118 -3.66 -11.17 -15.42
CA PRO A 118 -3.35 -10.29 -14.30
C PRO A 118 -2.92 -8.91 -14.81
N SER A 119 -3.20 -7.87 -14.02
CA SER A 119 -2.71 -6.52 -14.30
C SER A 119 -1.30 -6.31 -13.76
N LEU A 120 -0.91 -7.03 -12.71
CA LEU A 120 0.40 -6.96 -12.08
C LEU A 120 1.13 -8.30 -12.19
N ARG A 121 2.45 -8.26 -12.31
CA ARG A 121 3.33 -9.43 -12.24
C ARG A 121 4.49 -9.14 -11.31
N TYR A 122 4.70 -9.97 -10.31
CA TYR A 122 5.73 -9.75 -9.31
C TYR A 122 6.87 -10.74 -9.53
N HIS A 123 8.10 -10.26 -9.39
CA HIS A 123 9.26 -11.13 -9.39
C HIS A 123 10.32 -10.60 -8.42
N ILE A 124 10.94 -11.53 -7.68
CA ILE A 124 11.98 -11.20 -6.72
C ILE A 124 13.28 -10.95 -7.48
N VAL A 125 13.85 -9.76 -7.35
CA VAL A 125 15.17 -9.43 -7.91
C VAL A 125 16.28 -9.54 -6.87
N HIS A 126 15.94 -9.38 -5.60
CA HIS A 126 16.91 -9.41 -4.52
C HIS A 126 16.35 -9.99 -3.24
N THR A 127 17.20 -10.65 -2.45
CA THR A 127 16.81 -11.23 -1.16
C THR A 127 17.94 -11.11 -0.15
N GLU A 128 17.65 -10.55 1.01
CA GLU A 128 18.59 -10.41 2.12
C GLU A 128 18.04 -10.98 3.42
N GLU A 129 18.97 -11.35 4.30
CA GLU A 129 18.69 -11.76 5.67
C GLU A 129 19.63 -11.03 6.63
N ARG A 130 19.08 -10.69 7.80
CA ARG A 130 19.79 -10.15 8.95
C ARG A 130 19.45 -10.98 10.17
N LEU A 131 20.45 -11.30 10.99
CA LEU A 131 20.30 -12.07 12.24
C LEU A 131 20.32 -11.18 13.48
N GLU A 132 20.22 -9.87 13.27
CA GLU A 132 20.18 -8.83 14.29
C GLU A 132 18.75 -8.27 14.43
N PRO A 133 18.45 -7.55 15.52
CA PRO A 133 17.18 -6.82 15.68
C PRO A 133 16.96 -5.78 14.57
N LEU A 134 15.69 -5.46 14.33
CA LEU A 134 15.34 -4.30 13.50
C LEU A 134 15.92 -3.02 14.13
N PRO A 135 16.46 -2.09 13.32
CA PRO A 135 16.80 -0.76 13.82
C PRO A 135 15.53 -0.01 14.22
N THR A 136 15.60 0.74 15.32
CA THR A 136 14.46 1.47 15.87
C THR A 136 14.84 2.86 16.36
N PHE A 137 13.83 3.71 16.47
CA PHE A 137 13.93 5.00 17.13
C PHE A 137 12.69 5.29 17.98
N ASP A 138 12.83 6.16 18.97
CA ASP A 138 11.70 6.61 19.77
C ASP A 138 10.89 7.66 18.99
N LYS A 139 9.68 7.28 18.54
CA LYS A 139 8.76 8.20 17.85
C LYS A 139 7.73 8.76 18.83
N PRO A 140 7.61 10.09 18.98
CA PRO A 140 6.58 10.69 19.84
C PRO A 140 5.16 10.22 19.47
N GLY A 141 4.38 9.83 20.48
CA GLY A 141 2.99 9.37 20.28
C GLY A 141 2.83 7.85 20.15
N HIS A 142 3.93 7.09 20.19
CA HIS A 142 3.94 5.63 20.17
C HIS A 142 4.34 5.07 21.54
N ASP A 143 3.71 3.96 21.93
CA ASP A 143 3.96 3.30 23.23
C ASP A 143 5.21 2.40 23.19
N VAL A 144 5.68 2.06 21.99
CA VAL A 144 6.89 1.29 21.72
C VAL A 144 7.72 1.97 20.62
N PRO A 145 9.02 1.67 20.50
CA PRO A 145 9.86 2.23 19.45
C PRO A 145 9.29 1.95 18.06
N MET A 146 9.48 2.90 17.13
CA MET A 146 9.12 2.73 15.73
C MET A 146 10.30 2.09 14.98
N THR A 147 9.99 1.30 13.96
CA THR A 147 10.97 0.84 12.98
C THR A 147 11.66 2.03 12.30
N ASP A 148 12.99 2.06 12.29
CA ASP A 148 13.76 3.12 11.63
C ASP A 148 13.93 2.79 10.13
N TYR A 149 12.99 3.27 9.31
CA TYR A 149 13.02 3.09 7.85
C TYR A 149 14.23 3.74 7.19
N GLY A 150 14.77 4.83 7.76
CA GLY A 150 15.96 5.49 7.25
C GLY A 150 17.21 4.65 7.48
N ALA A 151 17.34 4.05 8.67
CA ALA A 151 18.40 3.11 8.97
C ALA A 151 18.31 1.84 8.12
N LEU A 152 17.09 1.31 7.90
CA LEU A 152 16.88 0.19 6.98
C LEU A 152 17.30 0.55 5.55
N ALA A 153 16.87 1.71 5.06
CA ALA A 153 17.20 2.16 3.72
C ALA A 153 18.71 2.32 3.50
N ALA A 154 19.43 2.81 4.51
CA ALA A 154 20.88 2.90 4.48
C ALA A 154 21.57 1.52 4.54
N ALA A 155 21.09 0.61 5.41
CA ALA A 155 21.69 -0.71 5.61
C ALA A 155 21.53 -1.66 4.41
N HIS A 156 20.54 -1.40 3.56
CA HIS A 156 20.16 -2.23 2.41
C HIS A 156 20.27 -1.52 1.06
N ASP A 157 20.72 -0.27 1.06
CA ASP A 157 20.90 0.58 -0.11
C ASP A 157 19.63 0.69 -0.98
N PHE A 158 18.49 1.03 -0.37
CA PHE A 158 17.20 1.11 -1.10
C PHE A 158 17.31 2.02 -2.33
N ALA A 159 18.02 3.15 -2.21
CA ALA A 159 18.21 4.07 -3.33
C ALA A 159 18.95 3.41 -4.50
N GLY A 160 20.09 2.76 -4.25
CA GLY A 160 20.81 2.02 -5.30
C GLY A 160 19.97 0.91 -5.92
N ARG A 161 19.21 0.16 -5.09
CA ARG A 161 18.32 -0.91 -5.58
C ARG A 161 17.21 -0.39 -6.49
N VAL A 162 16.66 0.79 -6.20
CA VAL A 162 15.60 1.40 -7.01
C VAL A 162 16.17 1.99 -8.31
N GLU A 163 17.27 2.74 -8.20
CA GLU A 163 17.87 3.46 -9.33
C GLU A 163 18.58 2.53 -10.31
N ASP A 164 19.40 1.59 -9.80
CA ASP A 164 20.29 0.78 -10.61
C ASP A 164 19.69 -0.59 -10.96
N GLU A 165 18.87 -1.17 -10.07
CA GLU A 165 18.28 -2.51 -10.23
C GLU A 165 16.78 -2.46 -10.56
N GLY A 166 16.16 -1.28 -10.52
CA GLY A 166 14.77 -1.08 -10.90
C GLY A 166 13.75 -1.62 -9.89
N VAL A 167 14.11 -1.79 -8.62
CA VAL A 167 13.20 -2.21 -7.55
C VAL A 167 12.00 -1.26 -7.46
N ASN A 168 10.78 -1.82 -7.46
CA ASN A 168 9.53 -1.10 -7.23
C ASN A 168 9.06 -1.21 -5.79
N GLU A 169 9.29 -2.39 -5.21
CA GLU A 169 8.80 -2.69 -3.88
C GLU A 169 9.88 -3.33 -3.02
N VAL A 170 9.95 -2.89 -1.77
CA VAL A 170 10.79 -3.49 -0.74
C VAL A 170 9.89 -4.16 0.29
N TRP A 171 10.04 -5.46 0.47
CA TRP A 171 9.24 -6.27 1.38
C TRP A 171 10.06 -6.69 2.58
N ILE A 172 9.74 -6.14 3.74
CA ILE A 172 10.44 -6.43 5.00
C ILE A 172 9.63 -7.46 5.79
N TRP A 173 10.18 -8.65 5.98
CA TRP A 173 9.69 -9.61 6.98
C TRP A 173 10.37 -9.34 8.32
N GLY A 174 9.62 -8.74 9.22
CA GLY A 174 10.02 -8.44 10.59
C GLY A 174 9.04 -9.01 11.61
N TYR A 175 9.14 -8.48 12.82
CA TYR A 175 8.27 -8.81 13.93
C TYR A 175 7.54 -7.55 14.38
N HIS A 176 6.30 -7.72 14.81
CA HIS A 176 5.62 -6.74 15.64
C HIS A 176 4.79 -7.49 16.68
N GLY A 177 5.00 -7.18 17.96
CA GLY A 177 4.45 -7.93 19.08
C GLY A 177 4.11 -7.05 20.28
N GLY A 178 3.84 -5.76 20.01
CA GLY A 178 3.80 -4.74 21.06
C GLY A 178 5.19 -4.47 21.65
N VAL A 179 6.24 -4.67 20.85
CA VAL A 179 7.65 -4.35 21.17
C VAL A 179 8.25 -3.34 20.19
N ILE A 180 7.63 -3.21 19.02
CA ILE A 180 8.02 -2.30 17.94
C ILE A 180 6.76 -1.97 17.13
N ASP A 181 6.66 -0.72 16.70
CA ASP A 181 5.65 -0.22 15.77
C ASP A 181 6.21 -0.10 14.35
N LEU A 182 5.31 -0.04 13.37
CA LEU A 182 5.63 0.02 11.95
C LEU A 182 4.55 0.75 11.14
N TRP A 183 4.91 1.09 9.91
CA TRP A 183 4.00 1.39 8.81
C TRP A 183 3.78 0.16 7.94
N GLU A 184 2.52 -0.14 7.64
CA GLU A 184 2.15 -1.27 6.79
C GLU A 184 2.68 -1.10 5.36
N SER A 185 2.69 0.14 4.89
CA SER A 185 3.26 0.61 3.63
C SER A 185 3.84 2.01 3.81
N ASN A 186 4.97 2.30 3.16
CA ASN A 186 5.60 3.62 3.12
C ASN A 186 6.12 3.91 1.71
N MET A 187 5.94 5.10 1.16
CA MET A 187 6.22 5.37 -0.26
C MET A 187 7.16 6.57 -0.41
N ALA A 188 8.14 6.46 -1.30
CA ALA A 188 9.02 7.57 -1.64
C ALA A 188 9.29 7.61 -3.15
N GLY A 189 9.49 8.82 -3.66
CA GLY A 189 9.71 9.05 -5.09
C GLY A 189 9.61 10.54 -5.46
N PRO A 190 9.76 10.87 -6.75
CA PRO A 190 9.74 12.26 -7.23
C PRO A 190 8.38 12.95 -7.06
N TRP A 191 7.31 12.18 -6.80
CA TRP A 191 5.94 12.66 -6.67
C TRP A 191 5.45 12.74 -5.22
N GLY A 192 6.32 12.48 -4.25
CA GLY A 192 6.00 12.49 -2.83
C GLY A 192 5.54 11.13 -2.31
N ASP A 193 4.86 11.16 -1.16
CA ASP A 193 4.39 9.98 -0.46
C ASP A 193 2.85 9.90 -0.51
N VAL A 194 2.35 8.81 -1.10
CA VAL A 194 0.94 8.43 -1.09
C VAL A 194 0.82 7.01 -0.53
N SER A 195 1.12 6.85 0.75
CA SER A 195 1.04 5.57 1.44
C SER A 195 0.11 5.55 2.66
N ASN A 196 -0.10 4.34 3.18
CA ASN A 196 -0.72 4.09 4.48
C ASN A 196 0.30 4.23 5.62
N SER A 197 0.91 5.42 5.72
CA SER A 197 1.83 5.84 6.77
C SER A 197 1.43 7.24 7.29
N ASP A 198 2.26 7.86 8.12
CA ASP A 198 2.15 9.30 8.43
C ASP A 198 2.69 10.23 7.34
N ARG A 199 3.18 9.64 6.23
CA ARG A 199 3.68 10.30 5.03
C ARG A 199 4.86 11.24 5.28
N ASP A 200 5.76 10.84 6.17
CA ASP A 200 6.97 11.59 6.51
C ASP A 200 8.00 11.53 5.37
N THR A 201 8.15 12.62 4.62
CA THR A 201 9.08 12.70 3.48
C THR A 201 10.57 12.59 3.83
N LEU A 202 10.93 12.42 5.11
CA LEU A 202 12.31 12.31 5.58
C LEU A 202 12.71 10.90 6.03
N ASP A 203 11.78 9.94 6.06
CA ASP A 203 12.03 8.60 6.61
C ASP A 203 12.53 7.58 5.57
N LEU A 204 12.42 7.90 4.28
CA LEU A 204 12.90 7.11 3.15
C LEU A 204 13.69 7.99 2.16
N PRO A 205 14.72 7.46 1.47
CA PRO A 205 15.43 8.20 0.44
C PRO A 205 14.53 8.51 -0.76
N VAL A 206 14.46 9.77 -1.15
CA VAL A 206 13.80 10.18 -2.40
C VAL A 206 14.71 9.83 -3.58
N THR A 207 14.18 9.03 -4.52
CA THR A 207 14.87 8.63 -5.74
C THR A 207 14.20 9.24 -6.98
N SER A 208 14.77 9.03 -8.17
CA SER A 208 14.18 9.42 -9.45
C SER A 208 12.94 8.60 -9.84
N ARG A 209 12.68 7.49 -9.12
CA ARG A 209 11.55 6.59 -9.34
C ARG A 209 10.74 6.40 -8.05
N THR A 210 9.44 6.20 -8.17
CA THR A 210 8.61 5.88 -7.01
C THR A 210 8.76 4.41 -6.64
N TYR A 211 8.91 4.13 -5.35
CA TYR A 211 8.92 2.79 -4.78
C TYR A 211 8.14 2.74 -3.46
N THR A 212 7.66 1.54 -3.11
CA THR A 212 6.88 1.30 -1.88
C THR A 212 7.59 0.29 -0.98
N VAL A 213 7.74 0.61 0.29
CA VAL A 213 8.24 -0.27 1.33
C VAL A 213 7.06 -0.85 2.09
N TYR A 214 6.97 -2.17 2.17
CA TYR A 214 5.99 -2.87 3.00
C TYR A 214 6.69 -3.55 4.18
N HIS A 215 6.08 -3.47 5.36
CA HIS A 215 6.58 -4.14 6.56
C HIS A 215 5.59 -5.19 7.06
N TYR A 216 5.95 -6.46 6.88
CA TYR A 216 5.18 -7.63 7.26
C TYR A 216 5.64 -8.23 8.59
N ASN A 217 4.70 -8.91 9.25
CA ASN A 217 4.97 -9.67 10.45
C ASN A 217 5.08 -11.16 10.16
N TYR A 218 6.27 -11.73 10.29
CA TYR A 218 6.43 -13.17 10.15
C TYR A 218 5.75 -13.96 11.27
N GLN A 219 5.24 -13.31 12.32
CA GLN A 219 4.45 -13.95 13.38
C GLN A 219 3.00 -14.16 12.94
N ARG A 220 2.55 -13.43 11.92
CA ARG A 220 1.21 -13.51 11.32
C ARG A 220 1.23 -14.41 10.08
N GLY A 221 0.19 -14.31 9.25
CA GLY A 221 0.03 -15.12 8.04
C GLY A 221 -0.08 -14.29 6.78
N LEU A 222 -0.50 -14.97 5.71
CA LEU A 222 -0.66 -14.38 4.38
C LEU A 222 -1.73 -13.30 4.34
N THR A 223 -2.83 -13.48 5.08
CA THR A 223 -3.95 -12.53 5.11
C THR A 223 -3.47 -11.14 5.53
N GLU A 224 -2.72 -11.04 6.64
CA GLU A 224 -2.21 -9.77 7.13
C GLU A 224 -1.18 -9.14 6.17
N ALA A 225 -0.34 -9.95 5.52
CA ALA A 225 0.60 -9.42 4.53
C ALA A 225 -0.11 -8.83 3.29
N ILE A 226 -1.21 -9.44 2.84
CA ILE A 226 -2.04 -8.91 1.75
C ILE A 226 -2.79 -7.65 2.20
N GLU A 227 -3.25 -7.60 3.45
CA GLU A 227 -3.96 -6.44 3.99
C GLU A 227 -3.13 -5.15 3.87
N ASN A 228 -1.82 -5.21 4.12
CA ASN A 228 -0.91 -4.08 3.88
C ASN A 228 -0.99 -3.57 2.43
N HIS A 229 -1.05 -4.49 1.45
CA HIS A 229 -1.21 -4.14 0.03
C HIS A 229 -2.60 -3.57 -0.27
N MET A 230 -3.65 -4.06 0.39
CA MET A 230 -5.01 -3.51 0.24
C MET A 230 -5.06 -2.07 0.72
N HIS A 231 -4.42 -1.74 1.85
CA HIS A 231 -4.38 -0.37 2.35
C HIS A 231 -3.56 0.55 1.45
N GLN A 232 -2.44 0.09 0.91
CA GLN A 232 -1.69 0.87 -0.08
C GLN A 232 -2.51 1.11 -1.36
N LEU A 233 -3.22 0.09 -1.85
CA LEU A 233 -4.10 0.21 -3.01
C LEU A 233 -5.21 1.22 -2.77
N GLU A 234 -5.84 1.19 -1.59
CA GLU A 234 -6.84 2.18 -1.19
C GLU A 234 -6.25 3.59 -1.09
N ALA A 235 -5.07 3.75 -0.50
CA ALA A 235 -4.40 5.05 -0.37
C ALA A 235 -4.16 5.67 -1.75
N VAL A 236 -3.58 4.90 -2.68
CA VAL A 236 -3.24 5.36 -4.03
C VAL A 236 -4.48 5.66 -4.86
N ILE A 237 -5.50 4.79 -4.85
CA ILE A 237 -6.73 5.03 -5.62
C ILE A 237 -7.50 6.22 -5.04
N ASN A 238 -7.58 6.36 -3.71
CA ASN A 238 -8.21 7.52 -3.08
C ASN A 238 -7.51 8.84 -3.45
N ALA A 239 -6.18 8.85 -3.48
CA ALA A 239 -5.42 10.03 -3.88
C ALA A 239 -5.69 10.39 -5.35
N ALA A 240 -5.70 9.39 -6.25
CA ALA A 240 -6.03 9.58 -7.65
C ALA A 240 -7.48 10.04 -7.88
N ASP A 241 -8.40 9.67 -6.99
CA ASP A 241 -9.79 10.14 -6.98
C ASP A 241 -9.96 11.54 -6.35
N GLY A 242 -8.88 12.10 -5.76
CA GLY A 242 -8.88 13.43 -5.16
C GLY A 242 -9.40 13.48 -3.72
N ARG A 243 -9.45 12.35 -2.99
CA ARG A 243 -9.98 12.28 -1.62
C ARG A 243 -9.31 13.26 -0.67
N ASP A 244 -7.98 13.40 -0.74
CA ASP A 244 -7.21 14.29 0.14
C ASP A 244 -7.60 15.77 0.01
N SER A 245 -8.20 16.14 -1.13
CA SER A 245 -8.68 17.50 -1.40
C SER A 245 -10.20 17.67 -1.23
N THR A 246 -10.92 16.57 -1.00
CA THR A 246 -12.37 16.55 -0.91
C THR A 246 -12.81 16.60 0.55
N PRO A 247 -13.73 17.53 0.93
CA PRO A 247 -14.35 17.53 2.26
C PRO A 247 -14.90 16.16 2.63
N ASP A 248 -14.76 15.77 3.90
CA ASP A 248 -15.12 14.44 4.38
C ASP A 248 -16.61 14.12 4.23
N ASP A 249 -17.48 15.11 4.38
CA ASP A 249 -18.91 15.03 4.13
C ASP A 249 -19.28 14.81 2.65
N ALA A 250 -18.35 15.06 1.72
CA ALA A 250 -18.50 14.84 0.29
C ALA A 250 -17.81 13.56 -0.22
N TRP A 251 -17.25 12.72 0.67
CA TRP A 251 -16.61 11.47 0.25
C TRP A 251 -17.55 10.46 -0.40
N SER A 252 -18.87 10.56 -0.18
CA SER A 252 -19.88 9.75 -0.86
C SER A 252 -20.04 10.10 -2.35
N ASP A 253 -19.52 11.24 -2.80
CA ASP A 253 -19.54 11.66 -4.20
C ASP A 253 -18.32 11.17 -5.00
N LEU A 254 -17.27 10.72 -4.32
CA LEU A 254 -16.04 10.17 -4.92
C LEU A 254 -16.32 8.89 -5.71
N LEU A 255 -15.61 8.70 -6.83
CA LEU A 255 -15.82 7.56 -7.71
C LEU A 255 -15.42 6.24 -7.05
N PHE A 256 -14.30 6.23 -6.33
CA PHE A 256 -13.83 5.09 -5.58
C PHE A 256 -14.56 4.95 -4.24
N TRP A 257 -14.37 5.89 -3.31
CA TRP A 257 -14.89 5.74 -1.94
C TRP A 257 -16.42 5.72 -1.86
N GLY A 258 -17.07 6.63 -2.58
CA GLY A 258 -18.52 6.76 -2.58
C GLY A 258 -19.20 5.74 -3.49
N LYS A 259 -18.79 5.67 -4.76
CA LYS A 259 -19.55 4.94 -5.79
C LYS A 259 -19.11 3.49 -5.93
N PHE A 260 -17.82 3.17 -5.86
CA PHE A 260 -17.30 1.79 -5.93
C PHE A 260 -17.39 1.08 -4.58
N VAL A 261 -16.78 1.66 -3.53
CA VAL A 261 -16.78 1.09 -2.18
C VAL A 261 -18.19 1.16 -1.58
N GLY A 262 -18.92 2.26 -1.79
CA GLY A 262 -20.23 2.45 -1.19
C GLY A 262 -20.19 2.99 0.24
N SER A 263 -19.10 3.67 0.60
CA SER A 263 -18.89 4.25 1.92
C SER A 263 -19.09 5.78 1.93
N ASP A 264 -19.05 6.34 3.12
CA ASP A 264 -19.16 7.76 3.40
C ASP A 264 -18.15 8.13 4.52
N ILE A 265 -18.33 9.29 5.14
CA ILE A 265 -17.52 9.76 6.29
C ILE A 265 -17.50 8.80 7.48
N SER A 266 -18.47 7.89 7.60
CA SER A 266 -18.53 6.92 8.71
C SER A 266 -17.53 5.77 8.57
N HIS A 267 -16.90 5.62 7.39
CA HIS A 267 -16.08 4.47 7.00
C HIS A 267 -16.82 3.12 7.02
N ARG A 268 -18.15 3.14 7.07
CA ARG A 268 -19.00 1.94 6.98
C ARG A 268 -19.65 1.88 5.61
N ILE A 269 -20.26 0.74 5.30
CA ILE A 269 -21.06 0.58 4.08
C ILE A 269 -22.37 1.36 4.25
N ALA A 270 -22.47 2.49 3.55
CA ALA A 270 -23.68 3.31 3.47
C ALA A 270 -24.59 2.86 2.32
N SER A 271 -23.99 2.41 1.23
CA SER A 271 -24.65 1.75 0.11
C SER A 271 -23.91 0.43 -0.17
N PRO A 272 -24.59 -0.73 -0.23
CA PRO A 272 -23.93 -2.02 -0.40
C PRO A 272 -23.41 -2.22 -1.83
N ARG A 273 -22.30 -1.52 -2.15
CA ARG A 273 -21.56 -1.60 -3.42
C ARG A 273 -20.49 -2.69 -3.30
N CYS A 274 -19.24 -2.44 -3.66
CA CYS A 274 -18.16 -3.41 -3.55
C CYS A 274 -17.47 -3.48 -2.18
N GLY A 275 -17.68 -2.54 -1.27
CA GLY A 275 -16.97 -2.52 0.00
C GLY A 275 -15.48 -2.21 -0.14
N TRP A 276 -14.73 -2.41 0.95
CA TRP A 276 -13.29 -2.10 1.06
C TRP A 276 -12.59 -3.15 1.95
N SER A 277 -11.29 -3.01 2.20
CA SER A 277 -10.45 -4.03 2.87
C SER A 277 -11.13 -4.61 4.13
N HIS A 278 -11.61 -3.77 5.03
CA HIS A 278 -12.21 -4.22 6.29
C HIS A 278 -13.72 -4.50 6.21
N PHE A 279 -14.43 -3.91 5.26
CA PHE A 279 -15.89 -4.02 5.16
C PHE A 279 -16.31 -4.60 3.81
N PRO A 280 -16.58 -5.91 3.75
CA PRO A 280 -17.43 -6.48 2.73
C PRO A 280 -18.82 -5.80 2.67
N PRO A 281 -19.57 -5.91 1.57
CA PRO A 281 -20.88 -5.26 1.42
C PRO A 281 -21.91 -5.67 2.49
N ASN A 282 -21.74 -6.83 3.11
CA ASN A 282 -22.62 -7.31 4.17
C ASN A 282 -22.11 -7.04 5.60
N ALA A 283 -20.93 -6.44 5.76
CA ALA A 283 -20.30 -6.20 7.05
C ALA A 283 -21.11 -5.25 7.94
N GLU A 284 -21.12 -5.53 9.24
CA GLU A 284 -21.77 -4.68 10.26
C GLU A 284 -20.73 -4.00 11.17
N ARG A 285 -19.47 -4.44 11.08
CA ARG A 285 -18.33 -3.95 11.84
C ARG A 285 -17.03 -4.20 11.07
N ASP A 286 -15.96 -3.68 11.63
CA ASP A 286 -14.60 -3.85 11.11
C ASP A 286 -14.21 -5.33 11.06
N TYR A 287 -13.53 -5.74 9.98
CA TYR A 287 -13.02 -7.10 9.73
C TYR A 287 -14.10 -8.21 9.68
N ASP A 288 -15.33 -7.87 9.31
CA ASP A 288 -16.49 -8.78 9.37
C ASP A 288 -16.59 -9.73 8.15
N TRP A 289 -15.45 -10.24 7.68
CA TRP A 289 -15.33 -11.08 6.47
C TRP A 289 -16.09 -12.42 6.55
N ALA A 290 -16.42 -12.89 7.74
CA ALA A 290 -17.14 -14.14 7.94
C ALA A 290 -18.65 -13.96 8.15
N ASN A 291 -19.18 -12.75 7.92
CA ASN A 291 -20.60 -12.46 8.12
C ASN A 291 -21.46 -13.24 7.12
N ARG A 292 -22.40 -14.05 7.63
CA ARG A 292 -23.32 -14.86 6.82
C ARG A 292 -24.60 -14.14 6.43
N ARG A 293 -24.82 -12.91 6.91
CA ARG A 293 -25.96 -12.09 6.52
C ARG A 293 -25.95 -11.88 5.01
N PHE A 294 -27.09 -12.14 4.38
CA PHE A 294 -27.26 -11.82 2.97
C PHE A 294 -27.40 -10.32 2.76
N VAL A 295 -26.83 -9.83 1.67
CA VAL A 295 -26.98 -8.47 1.18
C VAL A 295 -27.28 -8.48 -0.31
N GLU A 296 -28.10 -7.55 -0.77
CA GLU A 296 -28.23 -7.22 -2.18
C GLU A 296 -27.11 -6.24 -2.53
N THR A 297 -26.21 -6.62 -3.44
CA THR A 297 -25.10 -5.78 -3.89
C THR A 297 -24.91 -5.93 -5.39
N ASP A 298 -24.52 -4.86 -6.06
CA ASP A 298 -24.18 -4.87 -7.47
C ASP A 298 -22.68 -5.05 -7.73
N CYS A 299 -21.87 -5.47 -6.74
CA CYS A 299 -20.41 -5.46 -6.90
C CYS A 299 -19.91 -6.17 -8.17
N GLU A 300 -20.42 -7.37 -8.45
CA GLU A 300 -20.02 -8.14 -9.65
C GLU A 300 -20.54 -7.57 -10.97
N ASP A 301 -21.48 -6.61 -10.93
CA ASP A 301 -21.95 -5.87 -12.10
C ASP A 301 -21.83 -4.35 -11.90
N TRP A 302 -20.87 -3.91 -11.08
CA TRP A 302 -20.81 -2.52 -10.65
C TRP A 302 -20.77 -1.57 -11.86
N ARG A 303 -21.56 -0.50 -11.76
CA ARG A 303 -21.59 0.61 -12.72
C ARG A 303 -21.30 1.91 -11.98
N PRO A 304 -20.44 2.80 -12.51
CA PRO A 304 -20.10 4.03 -11.81
C PRO A 304 -21.22 5.09 -11.88
N ASP A 305 -22.04 5.08 -12.93
CA ASP A 305 -23.15 6.04 -13.12
C ASP A 305 -24.44 5.66 -12.38
N GLY A 306 -24.50 4.50 -11.72
CA GLY A 306 -25.70 4.04 -11.03
C GLY A 306 -25.60 2.60 -10.53
N MET A 307 -26.71 2.03 -10.09
CA MET A 307 -26.73 0.64 -9.65
C MET A 307 -26.72 -0.31 -10.85
N GLY A 308 -25.74 -1.23 -10.88
CA GLY A 308 -25.71 -2.36 -11.79
C GLY A 308 -26.72 -3.44 -11.38
N ALA A 309 -26.67 -4.59 -12.03
CA ALA A 309 -27.50 -5.73 -11.62
C ALA A 309 -27.07 -6.23 -10.23
N THR A 310 -27.99 -6.18 -9.27
CA THR A 310 -27.72 -6.69 -7.93
C THR A 310 -27.82 -8.20 -7.87
N GLN A 311 -27.01 -8.79 -6.99
CA GLN A 311 -27.08 -10.19 -6.60
C GLN A 311 -27.18 -10.30 -5.09
N ARG A 312 -27.95 -11.30 -4.63
CA ARG A 312 -28.07 -11.64 -3.22
C ARG A 312 -26.92 -12.56 -2.81
N ILE A 313 -25.92 -12.01 -2.12
CA ILE A 313 -24.72 -12.76 -1.69
C ILE A 313 -24.46 -12.63 -0.19
N ASN A 314 -23.57 -13.47 0.34
CA ASN A 314 -23.00 -13.38 1.68
C ASN A 314 -21.53 -13.85 1.64
N CYS A 315 -20.91 -14.08 2.79
CA CYS A 315 -19.51 -14.47 2.84
C CYS A 315 -19.14 -15.77 2.13
N GLU A 316 -20.09 -16.67 1.87
CA GLU A 316 -19.82 -17.92 1.17
C GLU A 316 -19.29 -17.64 -0.24
N ARG A 317 -19.61 -16.47 -0.83
CA ARG A 317 -19.09 -16.03 -2.13
C ARG A 317 -17.57 -15.91 -2.15
N TRP A 318 -16.96 -15.56 -1.03
CA TRP A 318 -15.49 -15.45 -0.86
C TRP A 318 -14.94 -16.45 0.16
N GLY A 319 -15.70 -17.53 0.45
CA GLY A 319 -15.27 -18.57 1.38
C GLY A 319 -15.19 -18.14 2.85
N CYS A 320 -15.80 -17.01 3.23
CA CYS A 320 -15.87 -16.51 4.60
C CYS A 320 -14.52 -16.30 5.30
N THR A 321 -13.47 -15.96 4.53
CA THR A 321 -12.13 -15.65 5.05
C THR A 321 -11.68 -14.27 4.57
N GLY A 322 -10.78 -13.62 5.33
CA GLY A 322 -10.16 -12.36 4.91
C GLY A 322 -9.37 -12.51 3.60
N LEU A 323 -8.57 -13.59 3.48
CA LEU A 323 -7.84 -13.88 2.24
C LEU A 323 -8.77 -14.02 1.03
N GLY A 324 -9.88 -14.77 1.18
CA GLY A 324 -10.87 -14.90 0.13
C GLY A 324 -11.55 -13.58 -0.20
N TRP A 325 -11.83 -12.75 0.82
CA TRP A 325 -12.39 -11.41 0.63
C TRP A 325 -11.45 -10.52 -0.18
N PHE A 326 -10.17 -10.40 0.21
CA PHE A 326 -9.19 -9.58 -0.50
C PHE A 326 -9.02 -9.99 -1.95
N ARG A 327 -9.00 -11.30 -2.23
CA ARG A 327 -9.00 -11.83 -3.59
C ARG A 327 -10.24 -11.40 -4.35
N TYR A 328 -11.43 -11.69 -3.81
CA TYR A 328 -12.71 -11.37 -4.45
C TYR A 328 -12.87 -9.86 -4.72
N TRP A 329 -12.54 -9.04 -3.72
CA TRP A 329 -12.62 -7.58 -3.81
C TRP A 329 -11.65 -7.02 -4.84
N SER A 330 -10.38 -7.45 -4.82
CA SER A 330 -9.37 -7.04 -5.79
C SER A 330 -9.80 -7.38 -7.23
N GLN A 331 -10.40 -8.56 -7.45
CA GLN A 331 -10.87 -8.96 -8.77
C GLN A 331 -12.08 -8.13 -9.26
N ASN A 332 -12.71 -7.33 -8.40
CA ASN A 332 -13.76 -6.39 -8.81
C ASN A 332 -13.23 -4.97 -9.11
N ILE A 333 -11.99 -4.66 -8.76
CA ILE A 333 -11.36 -3.37 -9.09
C ILE A 333 -11.12 -3.30 -10.61
N PRO A 334 -11.52 -2.22 -11.30
CA PRO A 334 -11.31 -2.04 -12.74
C PRO A 334 -9.88 -2.38 -13.17
N GLY A 335 -9.72 -3.54 -13.82
CA GLY A 335 -8.44 -4.05 -14.31
C GLY A 335 -8.39 -4.31 -15.82
N ALA A 336 -7.36 -5.05 -16.25
CA ALA A 336 -7.13 -5.30 -17.68
C ALA A 336 -8.38 -5.84 -18.40
N GLY A 337 -8.75 -5.23 -19.53
CA GLY A 337 -9.83 -5.69 -20.40
C GLY A 337 -11.26 -5.32 -19.97
N HIS A 338 -11.45 -4.55 -18.90
CA HIS A 338 -12.79 -4.05 -18.56
C HIS A 338 -13.31 -3.06 -19.62
N VAL A 339 -14.63 -2.83 -19.65
CA VAL A 339 -15.30 -1.89 -20.58
C VAL A 339 -16.18 -0.86 -19.87
N LEU A 340 -15.90 -0.60 -18.58
CA LEU A 340 -16.66 0.35 -17.76
C LEU A 340 -16.44 1.80 -18.24
N SER A 341 -17.46 2.63 -18.08
CA SER A 341 -17.42 4.07 -18.36
C SER A 341 -18.13 4.84 -17.26
N TYR A 342 -17.65 6.04 -16.94
CA TYR A 342 -18.30 6.99 -16.03
C TYR A 342 -18.58 8.30 -16.76
N LYS A 343 -19.84 8.75 -16.73
CA LYS A 343 -20.31 9.97 -17.40
C LYS A 343 -19.91 10.03 -18.88
N GLY A 344 -20.02 8.89 -19.57
CA GLY A 344 -19.73 8.77 -21.00
C GLY A 344 -18.24 8.68 -21.37
N ARG A 345 -17.32 8.66 -20.39
CA ARG A 345 -15.88 8.43 -20.63
C ARG A 345 -15.45 7.07 -20.09
N PRO A 346 -14.58 6.32 -20.79
CA PRO A 346 -14.06 5.06 -20.28
C PRO A 346 -13.37 5.24 -18.92
N LEU A 347 -13.53 4.25 -18.03
CA LEU A 347 -12.65 4.15 -16.87
C LEU A 347 -11.26 3.70 -17.33
N THR A 348 -10.24 4.03 -16.54
CA THR A 348 -8.90 3.52 -16.73
C THR A 348 -8.71 2.17 -16.03
N ASN A 349 -7.69 1.40 -16.40
CA ASN A 349 -7.22 0.30 -15.56
C ASN A 349 -6.57 0.89 -14.31
N TRP A 350 -7.22 0.75 -13.15
CA TRP A 350 -6.77 1.35 -11.89
C TRP A 350 -5.50 0.70 -11.34
N TRP A 351 -5.20 -0.55 -11.74
CA TRP A 351 -3.96 -1.22 -11.35
C TRP A 351 -2.70 -0.57 -11.94
N ARG A 352 -2.82 0.29 -12.96
CA ARG A 352 -1.68 1.10 -13.43
C ARG A 352 -1.11 1.96 -12.32
N LEU A 353 -1.94 2.44 -11.39
CA LEU A 353 -1.50 3.25 -10.26
C LEU A 353 -0.57 2.49 -9.30
N ILE A 354 -0.55 1.15 -9.36
CA ILE A 354 0.43 0.32 -8.64
C ILE A 354 1.56 -0.12 -9.58
N GLY A 355 1.22 -0.51 -10.80
CA GLY A 355 2.16 -1.04 -11.80
C GLY A 355 3.17 -0.04 -12.36
N ASP A 356 2.74 1.20 -12.53
CA ASP A 356 3.45 2.28 -13.19
C ASP A 356 3.00 3.63 -12.61
N TYR A 357 3.24 3.84 -11.31
CA TYR A 357 2.85 5.05 -10.61
C TYR A 357 3.45 6.31 -11.25
N ASP A 358 4.76 6.31 -11.55
CA ASP A 358 5.43 7.48 -12.14
C ASP A 358 4.87 7.85 -13.51
N GLY A 359 4.64 6.86 -14.37
CA GLY A 359 4.01 7.06 -15.67
C GLY A 359 2.58 7.56 -15.52
N ALA A 360 1.82 6.98 -14.59
CA ALA A 360 0.47 7.42 -14.28
C ALA A 360 0.43 8.89 -13.84
N ILE A 361 1.26 9.31 -12.88
CA ILE A 361 1.26 10.71 -12.41
C ILE A 361 1.73 11.66 -13.51
N ARG A 362 2.79 11.31 -14.26
CA ARG A 362 3.34 12.15 -15.35
C ARG A 362 2.33 12.40 -16.47
N GLU A 363 1.53 11.41 -16.80
CA GLU A 363 0.47 11.49 -17.82
C GLU A 363 -0.85 12.02 -17.25
N GLU A 364 -0.86 12.39 -15.97
CA GLU A 364 -2.03 12.80 -15.22
C GLU A 364 -3.19 11.77 -15.32
N TYR A 365 -2.81 10.50 -15.31
CA TYR A 365 -3.66 9.32 -15.35
C TYR A 365 -4.51 9.26 -14.07
N GLY A 366 -5.82 9.40 -14.23
CA GLY A 366 -6.79 9.28 -13.14
C GLY A 366 -7.58 7.98 -13.21
N LEU A 367 -8.72 7.94 -12.52
CA LEU A 367 -9.65 6.80 -12.57
C LEU A 367 -10.51 6.74 -13.85
N VAL A 368 -10.51 7.82 -14.64
CA VAL A 368 -11.31 7.99 -15.86
C VAL A 368 -10.38 8.54 -16.96
N GLU A 369 -10.52 8.05 -18.18
CA GLU A 369 -9.81 8.59 -19.34
C GLU A 369 -10.18 10.07 -19.54
N ARG A 370 -9.20 10.88 -19.92
CA ARG A 370 -9.35 12.33 -20.01
C ARG A 370 -10.11 12.78 -21.23
#